data_AF-A0AA43ZJR4-F1
#
_entry.id   AF-A0AA43ZJR4-F1
#
_cell.length_a   1.000
_cell.length_b   1.000
_cell.length_c   1.000
_cell.angle_alpha   90.00
_cell.angle_beta   90.00
_cell.angle_gamma   90.00
#
_symmetry.space_group_name_H-M   'P 1'
#
loop_
_entity.id
_entity.type
_entity.pdbx_description
1 polymer ?
#
loop_
_entity_poly.entity_id
_entity_poly.type
_entity_poly.pdbx_seq_one_letter_code
_entity_poly.pdbx_strand_id
1 'polypeptide(L)'
;MNSNLNNLGLPTHGEKTSAPSLSTAAGHDVSASQVSGGSPLLSPAGDDQTPTHLANLADRARGYVAAASSANTRKAYAADWKHFSAWCRRSNLAPLPPHPQTVGLYITACASGAATRGMKANAVSTIERRLASLSWNYAQRGLLLDRKDRHIATVMSGIRKSHAKPPVQKEAVLAEDIIAMVETLDRGTLRGLRDRAMLLIGYAGGLRRSEIVGLDLKAEQTEDGRGWIEILDQGMLVTLRGKTGWREVEVGRGSSDTTCPVVAVETWIRFAKLIHGPLFRRVTGEGKAVGPDRLNDREVARLVKRAAMAAGVRGDLSEIERTLKFSGHSLRAGLASSAEVDERYVQKQLGHASAEMTRRYQRRRDRFRVNLTKAAGL
;
A
#
# COMPACT_ATOMS: atom_id res chain seq x y z
N MET A 1 -23.16 -30.99 -51.26
CA MET A 1 -23.67 -30.80 -52.64
C MET A 1 -25.01 -30.11 -52.49
N ASN A 2 -25.00 -28.78 -52.52
CA ASN A 2 -25.49 -27.93 -53.64
C ASN A 2 -27.00 -28.14 -53.87
N SER A 3 -27.89 -27.16 -53.88
CA SER A 3 -27.82 -25.75 -54.35
C SER A 3 -29.11 -25.06 -53.85
N ASN A 4 -29.10 -23.86 -53.26
CA ASN A 4 -29.01 -22.51 -53.85
C ASN A 4 -30.29 -21.97 -54.55
N LEU A 5 -30.75 -20.83 -54.01
CA LEU A 5 -31.07 -19.54 -54.68
C LEU A 5 -32.50 -19.17 -55.13
N ASN A 6 -32.78 -17.89 -54.80
CA ASN A 6 -33.54 -16.84 -55.51
C ASN A 6 -35.01 -16.55 -55.14
N ASN A 7 -35.28 -15.37 -54.58
CA ASN A 7 -35.70 -14.14 -55.31
C ASN A 7 -36.15 -13.04 -54.31
N LEU A 8 -35.52 -11.85 -54.28
CA LEU A 8 -35.78 -10.61 -55.07
C LEU A 8 -36.84 -9.68 -54.47
N GLY A 9 -36.48 -8.40 -54.23
CA GLY A 9 -37.44 -7.30 -54.15
C GLY A 9 -37.10 -6.08 -53.25
N LEU A 10 -36.17 -5.21 -53.68
CA LEU A 10 -36.20 -3.73 -53.51
C LEU A 10 -36.57 -3.15 -54.89
N PRO A 11 -37.06 -1.88 -55.10
CA PRO A 11 -36.66 -0.58 -54.51
C PRO A 11 -37.87 0.38 -54.26
N THR A 12 -37.79 1.62 -53.73
CA THR A 12 -37.42 2.94 -54.34
C THR A 12 -37.60 4.05 -53.25
N HIS A 13 -36.71 5.02 -53.00
CA HIS A 13 -36.41 6.33 -53.63
C HIS A 13 -37.50 7.44 -53.65
N GLY A 14 -37.14 8.62 -53.10
CA GLY A 14 -37.72 9.98 -53.36
C GLY A 14 -38.38 10.62 -52.13
N GLU A 15 -38.23 11.90 -51.76
CA GLU A 15 -37.62 13.06 -52.40
C GLU A 15 -37.41 14.22 -51.39
N LYS A 16 -36.41 15.04 -51.72
CA LYS A 16 -36.06 16.44 -51.39
C LYS A 16 -37.09 17.35 -50.69
N THR A 17 -36.57 18.25 -49.84
CA THR A 17 -36.94 19.68 -49.92
C THR A 17 -35.87 20.59 -49.29
N SER A 18 -35.82 21.80 -49.82
CA SER A 18 -34.67 22.70 -49.93
C SER A 18 -34.48 23.66 -48.75
N ALA A 19 -33.28 24.24 -48.68
CA ALA A 19 -32.91 25.38 -47.83
C ALA A 19 -33.69 26.68 -48.17
N PRO A 20 -33.56 27.72 -47.34
CA PRO A 20 -32.68 28.79 -47.80
C PRO A 20 -31.64 29.27 -46.78
N SER A 21 -30.57 29.78 -47.37
CA SER A 21 -29.38 30.40 -46.81
C SER A 21 -29.62 31.82 -46.30
N LEU A 22 -28.92 32.22 -45.22
CA LEU A 22 -28.42 33.58 -45.01
C LEU A 22 -27.13 33.54 -44.17
N SER A 23 -26.09 34.12 -44.78
CA SER A 23 -24.79 34.59 -44.25
C SER A 23 -25.00 35.42 -42.96
N THR A 24 -24.07 35.61 -42.00
CA THR A 24 -22.65 36.02 -42.10
C THR A 24 -21.94 35.90 -40.73
N ALA A 25 -20.60 35.87 -40.75
CA ALA A 25 -19.64 36.35 -39.74
C ALA A 25 -18.94 35.33 -38.79
N ALA A 26 -17.76 34.90 -39.27
CA ALA A 26 -16.46 34.92 -38.60
C ALA A 26 -16.31 34.29 -37.20
N GLY A 27 -15.80 33.05 -37.16
CA GLY A 27 -15.19 32.44 -35.98
C GLY A 27 -13.75 32.05 -36.30
N HIS A 28 -12.80 32.63 -35.55
CA HIS A 28 -11.36 32.46 -35.71
C HIS A 28 -10.91 31.01 -35.50
N ASP A 29 -10.01 30.60 -36.40
CA ASP A 29 -9.20 29.40 -36.35
C ASP A 29 -8.14 29.53 -35.25
N VAL A 30 -8.14 28.64 -34.26
CA VAL A 30 -7.02 28.51 -33.31
C VAL A 30 -6.66 27.04 -33.16
N SER A 31 -5.50 26.72 -33.74
CA SER A 31 -4.80 25.44 -33.68
C SER A 31 -4.64 24.90 -32.24
N ALA A 32 -4.91 23.60 -32.11
CA ALA A 32 -4.62 22.79 -30.94
C ALA A 32 -3.14 22.85 -30.57
N SER A 33 -2.84 23.47 -29.43
CA SER A 33 -1.50 23.53 -28.84
C SER A 33 -1.32 22.42 -27.81
N GLN A 34 -0.19 21.73 -27.94
CA GLN A 34 0.26 20.61 -27.12
C GLN A 34 0.42 21.00 -25.64
N VAL A 35 -0.18 20.22 -24.74
CA VAL A 35 0.00 20.37 -23.29
C VAL A 35 1.36 19.81 -22.88
N SER A 36 2.36 20.67 -22.82
CA SER A 36 3.68 20.41 -22.24
C SER A 36 3.95 21.38 -21.09
N GLY A 37 4.44 20.84 -19.97
CA GLY A 37 5.12 21.60 -18.93
C GLY A 37 4.25 22.06 -17.75
N GLY A 38 4.18 21.25 -16.69
CA GLY A 38 3.71 21.71 -15.39
C GLY A 38 4.70 22.73 -14.81
N SER A 39 4.32 24.00 -14.82
CA SER A 39 5.04 25.08 -14.14
C SER A 39 4.99 24.88 -12.61
N PRO A 40 6.12 25.09 -11.90
CA PRO A 40 6.14 25.06 -10.44
C PRO A 40 5.49 26.32 -9.87
N LEU A 41 4.47 26.15 -9.03
CA LEU A 41 3.90 27.23 -8.22
C LEU A 41 4.98 27.82 -7.32
N LEU A 42 5.20 29.13 -7.47
CA LEU A 42 6.08 29.93 -6.63
C LEU A 42 5.72 29.74 -5.15
N SER A 43 6.73 29.50 -4.31
CA SER A 43 6.64 29.84 -2.89
C SER A 43 7.14 31.28 -2.73
N PRO A 44 6.38 32.21 -2.11
CA PRO A 44 6.91 33.52 -1.81
C PRO A 44 7.94 33.38 -0.69
N ALA A 45 9.20 33.66 -1.00
CA ALA A 45 10.24 33.91 -0.01
C ALA A 45 10.30 35.43 0.19
N GLY A 46 9.86 35.88 1.37
CA GLY A 46 9.84 37.27 1.80
C GLY A 46 8.90 37.35 3.01
N ASP A 47 9.22 38.18 4.00
CA ASP A 47 8.39 38.41 5.18
C ASP A 47 6.97 38.85 4.79
N ASP A 48 6.05 37.89 4.62
CA ASP A 48 4.65 38.15 4.33
C ASP A 48 3.81 37.54 5.46
N GLN A 49 3.44 38.42 6.40
CA GLN A 49 2.30 38.15 7.27
C GLN A 49 1.12 37.81 6.37
N THR A 50 0.75 36.54 6.33
CA THR A 50 -0.44 36.11 5.62
C THR A 50 -1.58 37.00 6.11
N PRO A 51 -2.29 37.75 5.23
CA PRO A 51 -3.33 38.66 5.66
C PRO A 51 -4.27 37.95 6.62
N THR A 52 -4.63 38.56 7.76
CA THR A 52 -5.36 37.89 8.86
C THR A 52 -6.61 37.16 8.38
N HIS A 53 -7.29 37.71 7.37
CA HIS A 53 -8.47 37.10 6.73
C HIS A 53 -8.17 35.75 6.03
N LEU A 54 -6.93 35.51 5.59
CA LEU A 54 -6.47 34.29 4.94
C LEU A 54 -5.75 33.33 5.89
N ALA A 55 -5.55 33.68 7.16
CA ALA A 55 -4.87 32.82 8.14
C ALA A 55 -5.52 31.43 8.23
N ASN A 56 -6.86 31.38 8.27
CA ASN A 56 -7.63 30.14 8.26
C ASN A 56 -7.40 29.29 7.00
N LEU A 57 -7.25 29.93 5.83
CA LEU A 57 -6.95 29.22 4.58
C LEU A 57 -5.51 28.72 4.55
N ALA A 58 -4.56 29.48 5.10
CA ALA A 58 -3.18 29.05 5.24
C ALA A 58 -3.04 27.86 6.21
N ASP A 59 -3.79 27.84 7.31
CA ASP A 59 -3.86 26.67 8.21
C ASP A 59 -4.45 25.44 7.51
N ARG A 60 -5.54 25.61 6.75
CA ARG A 60 -6.11 24.51 5.96
C ARG A 60 -5.14 24.02 4.87
N ALA A 61 -4.42 24.93 4.20
CA ALA A 61 -3.40 24.59 3.22
C ALA A 61 -2.25 23.81 3.86
N ARG A 62 -1.77 24.22 5.05
CA ARG A 62 -0.81 23.44 5.84
C ARG A 62 -1.34 22.04 6.17
N GLY A 63 -2.62 21.94 6.52
CA GLY A 63 -3.33 20.67 6.72
C GLY A 63 -3.31 19.77 5.48
N TYR A 64 -3.61 20.31 4.29
CA TYR A 64 -3.56 19.56 3.04
C TYR A 64 -2.13 19.13 2.65
N VAL A 65 -1.13 19.99 2.86
CA VAL A 65 0.29 19.63 2.66
C VAL A 65 0.71 18.51 3.60
N ALA A 66 0.28 18.55 4.87
CA ALA A 66 0.52 17.47 5.82
C ALA A 66 -0.20 16.17 5.42
N ALA A 67 -1.41 16.25 4.87
CA ALA A 67 -2.19 15.09 4.43
C ALA A 67 -1.67 14.45 3.13
N ALA A 68 -0.94 15.20 2.28
CA ALA A 68 -0.42 14.71 1.00
C ALA A 68 0.59 13.54 1.13
N SER A 69 1.19 13.35 2.32
CA SER A 69 2.08 12.23 2.60
C SER A 69 1.71 11.55 3.91
N SER A 70 1.73 10.21 3.95
CA SER A 70 1.39 9.49 5.19
C SER A 70 2.36 9.82 6.33
N ALA A 71 1.90 9.81 7.59
CA ALA A 71 2.76 10.06 8.75
C ALA A 71 4.00 9.15 8.79
N ASN A 72 3.87 7.91 8.33
CA ASN A 72 4.99 6.97 8.20
C ASN A 72 5.98 7.39 7.10
N THR A 73 5.48 7.90 5.97
CA THR A 73 6.32 8.47 4.90
C THR A 73 7.12 9.66 5.44
N ARG A 74 6.48 10.58 6.17
CA ARG A 74 7.14 11.75 6.77
C ARG A 74 8.23 11.34 7.75
N LYS A 75 7.93 10.43 8.68
CA LYS A 75 8.92 9.89 9.64
C LYS A 75 10.11 9.23 8.92
N ALA A 76 9.84 8.44 7.88
CA ALA A 76 10.87 7.79 7.10
C ALA A 76 11.74 8.81 6.34
N TYR A 77 11.12 9.83 5.74
CA TYR A 77 11.83 10.87 5.01
C TYR A 77 12.66 11.79 5.91
N ALA A 78 12.17 12.10 7.12
CA ALA A 78 12.93 12.85 8.11
C ALA A 78 14.17 12.06 8.58
N ALA A 79 14.00 10.75 8.82
CA ALA A 79 15.13 9.88 9.19
C ALA A 79 16.16 9.75 8.07
N ASP A 80 15.71 9.64 6.81
CA ASP A 80 16.59 9.59 5.64
C ASP A 80 17.36 10.91 5.45
N TRP A 81 16.70 12.05 5.61
CA TRP A 81 17.35 13.37 5.58
C TRP A 81 18.42 13.49 6.66
N LYS A 82 18.08 13.15 7.91
CA LYS A 82 19.05 13.15 9.03
C LYS A 82 20.26 12.26 8.72
N HIS A 83 20.03 11.10 8.12
CA HIS A 83 21.11 10.18 7.73
C HIS A 83 22.01 10.78 6.65
N PHE A 84 21.43 11.37 5.59
CA PHE A 84 22.18 12.07 4.55
C PHE A 84 22.98 13.25 5.09
N SER A 85 22.34 14.16 5.85
CA SER A 85 23.02 15.32 6.43
C SER A 85 24.11 14.92 7.43
N ALA A 86 23.95 13.79 8.15
CA ALA A 86 25.01 13.27 9.00
C ALA A 86 26.18 12.69 8.21
N TRP A 87 25.91 12.01 7.08
CA TRP A 87 26.96 11.53 6.19
C TRP A 87 27.72 12.69 5.54
N CYS A 88 27.02 13.69 5.00
CA CYS A 88 27.63 14.91 4.44
C CYS A 88 28.60 15.57 5.42
N ARG A 89 28.15 15.78 6.68
CA ARG A 89 28.99 16.36 7.73
C ARG A 89 30.25 15.54 8.01
N ARG A 90 30.16 14.20 8.06
CA ARG A 90 31.33 13.33 8.27
C ARG A 90 32.29 13.32 7.08
N SER A 91 31.75 13.52 5.88
CA SER A 91 32.53 13.55 4.64
C SER A 91 33.04 14.94 4.28
N ASN A 92 32.86 15.94 5.15
CA ASN A 92 33.18 17.35 4.90
C ASN A 92 32.52 17.92 3.63
N LEU A 93 31.27 17.50 3.36
CA LEU A 93 30.46 17.97 2.24
C LEU A 93 29.27 18.80 2.75
N ALA A 94 28.90 19.84 2.02
CA ALA A 94 27.69 20.60 2.31
C ALA A 94 26.44 19.83 1.82
N PRO A 95 25.39 19.69 2.66
CA PRO A 95 24.14 19.05 2.25
C PRO A 95 23.23 19.98 1.43
N LEU A 96 23.53 21.28 1.37
CA LEU A 96 22.81 22.30 0.62
C LEU A 96 23.85 23.21 -0.06
N PRO A 97 23.63 23.66 -1.32
CA PRO A 97 22.54 23.28 -2.23
C PRO A 97 22.65 21.83 -2.75
N PRO A 98 21.60 21.26 -3.39
CA PRO A 98 21.66 19.92 -3.98
C PRO A 98 22.72 19.84 -5.08
N HIS A 99 23.83 19.14 -4.82
CA HIS A 99 24.84 18.86 -5.85
C HIS A 99 24.74 17.40 -6.31
N PRO A 100 24.54 17.12 -7.62
CA PRO A 100 24.37 15.76 -8.12
C PRO A 100 25.53 14.83 -7.76
N GLN A 101 26.78 15.33 -7.74
CA GLN A 101 27.94 14.53 -7.33
C GLN A 101 27.88 14.14 -5.84
N THR A 102 27.47 15.05 -4.95
CA THR A 102 27.31 14.74 -3.52
C THR A 102 26.27 13.65 -3.31
N VAL A 103 25.16 13.72 -4.06
CA VAL A 103 24.11 12.70 -4.03
C VAL A 103 24.62 11.37 -4.59
N GLY A 104 25.37 11.40 -5.70
CA GLY A 104 26.01 10.23 -6.31
C GLY A 104 26.99 9.50 -5.38
N LEU A 105 27.84 10.26 -4.68
CA LEU A 105 28.74 9.74 -3.66
C LEU A 105 27.95 9.14 -2.48
N TYR A 106 26.89 9.79 -2.03
CA TYR A 106 26.06 9.30 -0.94
C TYR A 106 25.38 7.96 -1.27
N ILE A 107 24.78 7.81 -2.46
CA ILE A 107 24.14 6.55 -2.86
C ILE A 107 25.16 5.43 -3.07
N THR A 108 26.36 5.77 -3.55
CA THR A 108 27.50 4.84 -3.63
C THR A 108 27.92 4.37 -2.24
N ALA A 109 28.06 5.29 -1.28
CA ALA A 109 28.37 4.97 0.11
C ALA A 109 27.28 4.11 0.77
N CYS A 110 26.00 4.34 0.42
CA CYS A 110 24.91 3.47 0.87
C CYS A 110 25.04 2.06 0.29
N ALA A 111 25.38 1.93 -1.00
CA ALA A 111 25.53 0.66 -1.69
C ALA A 111 26.75 -0.14 -1.19
N SER A 112 27.84 0.53 -0.82
CA SER A 112 29.05 -0.12 -0.30
C SER A 112 29.01 -0.39 1.22
N GLY A 113 28.06 0.22 1.94
CA GLY A 113 28.02 0.18 3.41
C GLY A 113 28.89 1.25 4.09
N ALA A 114 29.62 2.06 3.32
CA ALA A 114 30.45 3.15 3.84
C ALA A 114 29.63 4.35 4.39
N ALA A 115 28.32 4.41 4.13
CA ALA A 115 27.47 5.50 4.57
C ALA A 115 27.42 5.66 6.11
N THR A 116 27.50 4.57 6.85
CA THR A 116 27.56 4.57 8.32
C THR A 116 28.57 3.53 8.78
N ARG A 117 29.55 3.93 9.62
CA ARG A 117 30.57 3.01 10.14
C ARG A 117 29.92 1.79 10.82
N GLY A 118 30.38 0.60 10.48
CA GLY A 118 29.89 -0.66 11.05
C GLY A 118 28.52 -1.12 10.53
N MET A 119 27.93 -0.46 9.52
CA MET A 119 26.67 -0.90 8.93
C MET A 119 26.86 -1.66 7.61
N LYS A 120 25.93 -2.58 7.34
CA LYS A 120 25.88 -3.34 6.08
C LYS A 120 25.42 -2.44 4.93
N ALA A 121 25.83 -2.81 3.72
CA ALA A 121 25.32 -2.26 2.47
C ALA A 121 23.78 -2.20 2.44
N ASN A 122 23.24 -1.07 2.00
CA ASN A 122 21.81 -0.89 1.83
C ASN A 122 21.30 -1.63 0.59
N ALA A 123 20.11 -2.23 0.69
CA ALA A 123 19.42 -2.77 -0.48
C ALA A 123 19.04 -1.66 -1.48
N VAL A 124 19.01 -1.99 -2.77
CA VAL A 124 18.65 -1.06 -3.86
C VAL A 124 17.35 -0.29 -3.56
N SER A 125 16.31 -0.99 -3.09
CA SER A 125 15.02 -0.36 -2.73
C SER A 125 15.13 0.67 -1.60
N THR A 126 16.08 0.49 -0.68
CA THR A 126 16.34 1.46 0.38
C THR A 126 17.03 2.70 -0.18
N ILE A 127 17.96 2.52 -1.12
CA ILE A 127 18.67 3.62 -1.78
C ILE A 127 17.69 4.45 -2.64
N GLU A 128 16.82 3.81 -3.41
CA GLU A 128 15.79 4.49 -4.20
C GLU A 128 14.80 5.27 -3.33
N ARG A 129 14.39 4.71 -2.19
CA ARG A 129 13.56 5.40 -1.20
C ARG A 129 14.28 6.62 -0.60
N ARG A 130 15.58 6.48 -0.27
CA ARG A 130 16.40 7.61 0.21
C ARG A 130 16.50 8.70 -0.85
N LEU A 131 16.72 8.38 -2.12
CA LEU A 131 16.72 9.36 -3.21
C LEU A 131 15.38 10.10 -3.33
N ALA A 132 14.26 9.38 -3.27
CA ALA A 132 12.93 10.00 -3.27
C ALA A 132 12.74 10.93 -2.06
N SER A 133 13.23 10.51 -0.89
CA SER A 133 13.22 11.34 0.31
C SER A 133 14.08 12.61 0.17
N LEU A 134 15.25 12.52 -0.46
CA LEU A 134 16.09 13.69 -0.72
C LEU A 134 15.39 14.68 -1.63
N SER A 135 14.89 14.23 -2.79
CA SER A 135 14.15 15.12 -3.70
C SER A 135 12.96 15.79 -3.02
N TRP A 136 12.22 15.05 -2.18
CA TRP A 136 11.14 15.63 -1.40
C TRP A 136 11.66 16.70 -0.42
N ASN A 137 12.71 16.41 0.34
CA ASN A 137 13.27 17.35 1.32
C ASN A 137 13.88 18.61 0.69
N TYR A 138 14.51 18.50 -0.48
CA TYR A 138 14.97 19.66 -1.25
C TYR A 138 13.78 20.48 -1.74
N ALA A 139 12.73 19.83 -2.28
CA ALA A 139 11.53 20.53 -2.75
C ALA A 139 10.82 21.28 -1.62
N GLN A 140 10.77 20.72 -0.40
CA GLN A 140 10.24 21.43 0.78
C GLN A 140 11.06 22.68 1.17
N ARG A 141 12.27 22.83 0.64
CA ARG A 141 13.17 23.99 0.86
C ARG A 141 13.26 24.90 -0.36
N GLY A 142 12.37 24.73 -1.35
CA GLY A 142 12.41 25.48 -2.60
C GLY A 142 13.54 25.09 -3.55
N LEU A 143 14.24 23.99 -3.29
CA LEU A 143 15.36 23.50 -4.10
C LEU A 143 14.96 22.29 -4.92
N LEU A 144 15.51 22.17 -6.13
CA LEU A 144 15.24 21.03 -7.02
C LEU A 144 16.43 20.07 -7.04
N LEU A 145 16.14 18.79 -6.84
CA LEU A 145 17.07 17.69 -7.11
C LEU A 145 16.53 16.85 -8.25
N ASP A 146 17.10 17.01 -9.44
CA ASP A 146 16.77 16.17 -10.58
C ASP A 146 17.39 14.78 -10.42
N ARG A 147 16.53 13.77 -10.24
CA ARG A 147 16.93 12.36 -10.12
C ARG A 147 17.33 11.75 -11.46
N LYS A 148 16.96 12.40 -12.57
CA LYS A 148 17.31 12.00 -13.93
C LYS A 148 18.62 12.63 -14.39
N ASP A 149 19.22 13.49 -13.56
CA ASP A 149 20.58 13.96 -13.79
C ASP A 149 21.50 12.78 -14.14
N ARG A 150 22.31 12.96 -15.18
CA ARG A 150 23.15 11.92 -15.76
C ARG A 150 24.00 11.23 -14.70
N HIS A 151 24.59 11.99 -13.77
CA HIS A 151 25.46 11.42 -12.75
C HIS A 151 24.69 10.51 -11.79
N ILE A 152 23.56 10.98 -11.26
CA ILE A 152 22.72 10.20 -10.34
C ILE A 152 22.15 8.96 -11.04
N ALA A 153 21.65 9.13 -12.27
CA ALA A 153 21.06 8.05 -13.04
C ALA A 153 22.09 6.96 -13.39
N THR A 154 23.30 7.33 -13.82
CA THR A 154 24.38 6.39 -14.13
C THR A 154 24.82 5.61 -12.89
N VAL A 155 25.04 6.29 -11.76
CA VAL A 155 25.42 5.62 -10.50
C VAL A 155 24.33 4.66 -10.04
N MET A 156 23.06 5.08 -10.09
CA MET A 156 21.94 4.19 -9.75
C MET A 156 21.82 2.99 -10.70
N SER A 157 22.08 3.17 -11.99
CA SER A 157 22.13 2.07 -12.96
C SER A 157 23.23 1.06 -12.61
N GLY A 158 24.43 1.53 -12.26
CA GLY A 158 25.51 0.69 -11.77
C GLY A 158 25.14 -0.07 -10.49
N ILE A 159 24.59 0.62 -9.49
CA ILE A 159 24.14 0.00 -8.24
C ILE A 159 23.10 -1.09 -8.50
N ARG A 160 22.14 -0.85 -9.41
CA ARG A 160 21.15 -1.88 -9.80
C ARG A 160 21.84 -3.07 -10.44
N LYS A 161 22.74 -2.88 -11.40
CA LYS A 161 23.43 -4.00 -12.07
C LYS A 161 24.28 -4.83 -11.10
N SER A 162 24.99 -4.19 -10.18
CA SER A 162 25.92 -4.86 -9.28
C SER A 162 25.27 -5.46 -8.03
N HIS A 163 24.19 -4.86 -7.53
CA HIS A 163 23.61 -5.19 -6.22
C HIS A 163 22.12 -5.50 -6.24
N ALA A 164 21.45 -5.50 -7.41
CA ALA A 164 20.07 -5.96 -7.46
C ALA A 164 20.00 -7.44 -7.08
N LYS A 165 19.45 -7.69 -5.90
CA LYS A 165 18.98 -9.00 -5.49
C LYS A 165 17.47 -9.06 -5.74
N PRO A 166 16.93 -10.22 -6.14
CA PRO A 166 15.48 -10.41 -6.17
C PRO A 166 14.89 -9.96 -4.82
N PRO A 167 13.81 -9.17 -4.82
CA PRO A 167 13.21 -8.70 -3.58
C PRO A 167 12.82 -9.90 -2.71
N VAL A 168 13.30 -9.92 -1.46
CA VAL A 168 12.95 -10.96 -0.49
C VAL A 168 11.48 -10.81 -0.13
N GLN A 169 10.63 -11.60 -0.78
CA GLN A 169 9.22 -11.67 -0.45
C GLN A 169 9.05 -12.51 0.82
N LYS A 170 8.22 -12.03 1.75
CA LYS A 170 7.89 -12.76 2.97
C LYS A 170 7.11 -14.02 2.61
N GLU A 171 7.25 -15.06 3.42
CA GLU A 171 6.49 -16.29 3.26
C GLU A 171 4.99 -15.96 3.40
N ALA A 172 4.20 -16.41 2.44
CA ALA A 172 2.74 -16.33 2.52
C ALA A 172 2.29 -17.31 3.60
N VAL A 173 1.43 -16.85 4.51
CA VAL A 173 0.76 -17.72 5.48
C VAL A 173 -0.43 -18.33 4.74
N LEU A 174 -0.49 -19.65 4.62
CA LEU A 174 -1.58 -20.35 3.95
C LEU A 174 -2.82 -20.45 4.86
N ALA A 175 -3.94 -20.92 4.32
CA ALA A 175 -5.17 -21.06 5.09
C ALA A 175 -4.99 -22.00 6.29
N GLU A 176 -4.31 -23.13 6.08
CA GLU A 176 -3.92 -24.09 7.11
C GLU A 176 -3.06 -23.46 8.22
N ASP A 177 -2.11 -22.61 7.85
CA ASP A 177 -1.26 -21.90 8.80
C ASP A 177 -2.10 -20.95 9.69
N ILE A 178 -3.09 -20.26 9.11
CA ILE A 178 -4.00 -19.39 9.89
C ILE A 178 -4.81 -20.18 10.90
N ILE A 179 -5.31 -21.35 10.49
CA ILE A 179 -6.09 -22.22 11.39
C ILE A 179 -5.22 -22.62 12.58
N ALA A 180 -4.03 -23.16 12.31
CA ALA A 180 -3.06 -23.53 13.35
C ALA A 180 -2.69 -22.33 14.24
N MET A 181 -2.43 -21.15 13.65
CA MET A 181 -2.15 -19.92 14.40
C MET A 181 -3.27 -19.51 15.34
N VAL A 182 -4.53 -19.59 14.89
CA VAL A 182 -5.70 -19.22 15.71
C VAL A 182 -5.93 -20.21 16.84
N GLU A 183 -5.58 -21.49 16.65
CA GLU A 183 -5.66 -22.50 17.70
C GLU A 183 -4.70 -22.25 18.87
N THR A 184 -3.58 -21.55 18.62
CA THR A 184 -2.64 -21.17 19.70
C THR A 184 -3.12 -20.04 20.60
N LEU A 185 -4.23 -19.38 20.25
CA LEU A 185 -4.72 -18.21 20.98
C LEU A 185 -5.71 -18.62 22.07
N ASP A 186 -5.49 -18.08 23.28
CA ASP A 186 -6.37 -18.33 24.43
C ASP A 186 -7.71 -17.58 24.29
N ARG A 187 -8.75 -18.32 23.90
CA ARG A 187 -10.12 -17.81 23.70
C ARG A 187 -10.83 -17.45 25.01
N GLY A 188 -10.27 -17.79 26.16
CA GLY A 188 -10.77 -17.40 27.49
C GLY A 188 -10.43 -15.96 27.87
N THR A 189 -9.55 -15.28 27.12
CA THR A 189 -9.14 -13.90 27.40
C THR A 189 -9.60 -12.92 26.33
N LEU A 190 -9.85 -11.66 26.71
CA LEU A 190 -10.15 -10.59 25.76
C LEU A 190 -8.99 -10.38 24.78
N ARG A 191 -7.74 -10.59 25.22
CA ARG A 191 -6.57 -10.51 24.34
C ARG A 191 -6.63 -11.58 23.25
N GLY A 192 -6.91 -12.83 23.59
CA GLY A 192 -6.97 -13.90 22.58
C GLY A 192 -8.15 -13.74 21.63
N LEU A 193 -9.32 -13.30 22.12
CA LEU A 193 -10.46 -12.96 21.25
C LEU A 193 -10.12 -11.84 20.26
N ARG A 194 -9.50 -10.77 20.73
CA ARG A 194 -9.02 -9.66 19.88
C ARG A 194 -8.01 -10.15 18.84
N ASP A 195 -6.98 -10.85 19.30
CA ASP A 195 -5.88 -11.31 18.46
C ASP A 195 -6.39 -12.29 17.39
N ARG A 196 -7.36 -13.15 17.74
CA ARG A 196 -8.06 -14.03 16.79
C ARG A 196 -8.82 -13.23 15.73
N ALA A 197 -9.62 -12.25 16.13
CA ALA A 197 -10.34 -11.39 15.19
C ALA A 197 -9.37 -10.65 14.25
N MET A 198 -8.25 -10.14 14.77
CA MET A 198 -7.22 -9.47 13.97
C MET A 198 -6.56 -10.37 12.93
N LEU A 199 -6.22 -11.62 13.28
CA LEU A 199 -5.63 -12.57 12.34
C LEU A 199 -6.61 -12.94 11.23
N LEU A 200 -7.86 -13.27 11.60
CA LEU A 200 -8.87 -13.73 10.65
C LEU A 200 -9.32 -12.62 9.69
N ILE A 201 -9.62 -11.41 10.18
CA ILE A 201 -9.97 -10.29 9.31
C ILE A 201 -8.78 -9.85 8.45
N GLY A 202 -7.57 -9.87 9.03
CA GLY A 202 -6.34 -9.51 8.34
C GLY A 202 -6.04 -10.45 7.17
N TYR A 203 -6.31 -11.74 7.36
CA TYR A 203 -6.19 -12.75 6.33
C TYR A 203 -7.33 -12.65 5.30
N ALA A 204 -8.59 -12.76 5.73
CA ALA A 204 -9.75 -12.81 4.84
C ALA A 204 -9.93 -11.53 4.00
N GLY A 205 -9.64 -10.36 4.57
CA GLY A 205 -9.67 -9.08 3.85
C GLY A 205 -8.36 -8.73 3.12
N GLY A 206 -7.29 -9.53 3.28
CA GLY A 206 -5.97 -9.21 2.72
C GLY A 206 -5.44 -7.85 3.20
N LEU A 207 -5.74 -7.49 4.45
CA LEU A 207 -5.54 -6.15 4.98
C LEU A 207 -4.09 -5.92 5.37
N ARG A 208 -3.61 -4.69 5.18
CA ARG A 208 -2.32 -4.26 5.74
C ARG A 208 -2.46 -4.05 7.25
N ARG A 209 -1.38 -4.23 8.01
CA ARG A 209 -1.36 -4.01 9.46
C ARG A 209 -1.99 -2.68 9.90
N SER A 210 -1.66 -1.59 9.18
CA SER A 210 -2.20 -0.26 9.47
C SER A 210 -3.65 -0.08 9.05
N GLU A 211 -4.15 -0.90 8.12
CA GLU A 211 -5.56 -0.95 7.76
C GLU A 211 -6.33 -1.69 8.86
N ILE A 212 -5.82 -2.85 9.34
CA ILE A 212 -6.43 -3.63 10.44
C ILE A 212 -6.65 -2.76 11.68
N VAL A 213 -5.60 -2.14 12.23
CA VAL A 213 -5.74 -1.32 13.45
C VAL A 213 -6.46 0.01 13.20
N GLY A 214 -6.55 0.44 11.94
CA GLY A 214 -7.22 1.67 11.54
C GLY A 214 -8.73 1.54 11.37
N LEU A 215 -9.30 0.34 11.56
CA LEU A 215 -10.74 0.12 11.50
C LEU A 215 -11.46 0.68 12.73
N ASP A 216 -12.57 1.36 12.48
CA ASP A 216 -13.54 1.80 13.46
C ASP A 216 -14.83 0.97 13.37
N LEU A 217 -15.67 1.06 14.41
CA LEU A 217 -16.96 0.38 14.41
C LEU A 217 -17.95 0.98 13.41
N LYS A 218 -17.87 2.29 13.16
CA LYS A 218 -18.69 3.01 12.17
C LYS A 218 -17.87 4.11 11.50
N ALA A 219 -18.39 4.64 10.39
CA ALA A 219 -17.79 5.77 9.69
C ALA A 219 -17.63 6.99 10.60
N GLU A 220 -16.56 7.75 10.36
CA GLU A 220 -16.33 9.10 10.93
C GLU A 220 -16.30 9.19 12.48
N GLN A 221 -15.97 8.10 13.16
CA GLN A 221 -15.92 8.09 14.63
C GLN A 221 -14.63 8.64 15.23
N THR A 222 -13.52 8.61 14.48
CA THR A 222 -12.21 9.09 14.93
C THR A 222 -11.46 9.80 13.82
N GLU A 223 -10.62 10.76 14.18
CA GLU A 223 -9.80 11.53 13.22
C GLU A 223 -8.70 10.67 12.57
N ASP A 224 -8.16 9.70 13.32
CA ASP A 224 -7.06 8.83 12.88
C ASP A 224 -7.54 7.53 12.20
N GLY A 225 -8.85 7.33 12.12
CA GLY A 225 -9.52 6.22 11.46
C GLY A 225 -9.15 6.11 9.98
N ARG A 226 -9.03 4.87 9.51
CA ARG A 226 -8.68 4.54 8.11
C ARG A 226 -9.73 3.68 7.43
N GLY A 227 -10.85 3.45 8.08
CA GLY A 227 -11.89 2.59 7.60
C GLY A 227 -12.87 2.19 8.69
N TRP A 228 -13.94 1.54 8.31
CA TRP A 228 -14.94 0.99 9.23
C TRP A 228 -15.46 -0.34 8.71
N ILE A 229 -16.22 -1.04 9.55
CA ILE A 229 -16.87 -2.30 9.22
C ILE A 229 -18.39 -2.13 9.21
N GLU A 230 -19.05 -2.92 8.38
CA GLU A 230 -20.50 -3.09 8.36
C GLU A 230 -20.80 -4.58 8.33
N ILE A 231 -21.42 -5.10 9.40
CA ILE A 231 -21.75 -6.52 9.53
C ILE A 231 -23.13 -6.75 8.93
N LEU A 232 -23.22 -7.69 7.99
CA LEU A 232 -24.41 -8.08 7.26
C LEU A 232 -24.71 -9.56 7.53
N ASP A 233 -25.88 -10.03 7.08
CA ASP A 233 -26.29 -11.42 7.31
C ASP A 233 -25.31 -12.41 6.67
N GLN A 234 -24.90 -12.15 5.43
CA GLN A 234 -24.02 -13.03 4.65
C GLN A 234 -22.53 -12.80 4.90
N GLY A 235 -22.14 -11.75 5.64
CA GLY A 235 -20.74 -11.37 5.75
C GLY A 235 -20.49 -10.04 6.43
N MET A 236 -19.39 -9.40 6.04
CA MET A 236 -19.00 -8.09 6.52
C MET A 236 -18.38 -7.30 5.37
N LEU A 237 -18.82 -6.06 5.22
CA LEU A 237 -18.21 -5.09 4.32
C LEU A 237 -17.15 -4.30 5.11
N VAL A 238 -15.95 -4.16 4.56
CA VAL A 238 -14.86 -3.40 5.16
C VAL A 238 -14.47 -2.26 4.23
N THR A 239 -14.79 -1.05 4.64
CA THR A 239 -14.48 0.17 3.88
C THR A 239 -13.14 0.73 4.35
N LEU A 240 -12.22 0.99 3.41
CA LEU A 240 -10.83 1.30 3.70
C LEU A 240 -10.34 2.51 2.90
N ARG A 241 -9.63 3.40 3.57
CA ARG A 241 -8.89 4.50 2.96
C ARG A 241 -7.47 4.03 2.63
N GLY A 242 -7.28 3.62 1.39
CA GLY A 242 -5.98 3.26 0.83
C GLY A 242 -5.14 4.46 0.42
N LYS A 243 -3.99 4.19 -0.21
CA LYS A 243 -3.12 5.25 -0.78
C LYS A 243 -3.73 5.94 -1.99
N THR A 244 -4.60 5.24 -2.72
CA THR A 244 -5.18 5.67 -4.00
C THR A 244 -6.65 6.06 -3.88
N GLY A 245 -7.16 6.21 -2.65
CA GLY A 245 -8.57 6.49 -2.39
C GLY A 245 -9.24 5.41 -1.55
N TRP A 246 -10.57 5.49 -1.51
CA TRP A 246 -11.42 4.53 -0.80
C TRP A 246 -11.59 3.25 -1.60
N ARG A 247 -11.70 2.12 -0.89
CA ARG A 247 -12.09 0.83 -1.46
C ARG A 247 -12.92 0.07 -0.45
N GLU A 248 -13.71 -0.87 -0.96
CA GLU A 248 -14.46 -1.82 -0.17
C GLU A 248 -13.89 -3.22 -0.34
N VAL A 249 -13.94 -3.99 0.74
CA VAL A 249 -13.50 -5.38 0.79
C VAL A 249 -14.64 -6.19 1.41
N GLU A 250 -15.14 -7.15 0.64
CA GLU A 250 -16.17 -8.08 1.09
C GLU A 250 -15.52 -9.26 1.80
N VAL A 251 -15.97 -9.54 3.02
CA VAL A 251 -15.51 -10.66 3.85
C VAL A 251 -16.72 -11.56 4.15
N GLY A 252 -16.79 -12.71 3.49
CA GLY A 252 -17.85 -13.69 3.74
C GLY A 252 -17.74 -14.36 5.11
N ARG A 253 -18.86 -14.90 5.60
CA ARG A 253 -18.84 -15.80 6.76
C ARG A 253 -18.10 -17.09 6.39
N GLY A 254 -17.27 -17.58 7.32
CA GLY A 254 -16.57 -18.86 7.17
C GLY A 254 -17.49 -20.04 7.46
N SER A 255 -17.11 -21.23 6.97
CA SER A 255 -17.87 -22.47 7.16
C SER A 255 -17.84 -23.02 8.60
N SER A 256 -16.96 -22.51 9.46
CA SER A 256 -16.89 -22.87 10.87
C SER A 256 -16.71 -21.63 11.74
N ASP A 257 -17.41 -21.60 12.87
CA ASP A 257 -17.33 -20.50 13.85
C ASP A 257 -15.91 -20.29 14.38
N THR A 258 -15.08 -21.33 14.42
CA THR A 258 -13.71 -21.27 14.93
C THR A 258 -12.79 -20.47 14.00
N THR A 259 -13.04 -20.50 12.70
CA THR A 259 -12.23 -19.85 11.65
C THR A 259 -12.97 -18.71 10.95
N CYS A 260 -14.26 -18.51 11.24
CA CYS A 260 -15.07 -17.45 10.64
C CYS A 260 -14.60 -16.05 11.08
N PRO A 261 -14.16 -15.18 10.15
CA PRO A 261 -13.70 -13.83 10.48
C PRO A 261 -14.83 -12.95 11.03
N VAL A 262 -16.05 -13.10 10.53
CA VAL A 262 -17.22 -12.33 10.97
C VAL A 262 -17.59 -12.68 12.41
N VAL A 263 -17.72 -13.98 12.72
CA VAL A 263 -18.00 -14.46 14.08
C VAL A 263 -16.89 -14.03 15.05
N ALA A 264 -15.63 -14.04 14.62
CA ALA A 264 -14.53 -13.55 15.45
C ALA A 264 -14.64 -12.07 15.80
N VAL A 265 -14.98 -11.23 14.82
CA VAL A 265 -15.20 -9.79 15.03
C VAL A 265 -16.43 -9.55 15.91
N GLU A 266 -17.55 -10.22 15.64
CA GLU A 266 -18.77 -10.13 16.46
C GLU A 266 -18.51 -10.52 17.92
N THR A 267 -17.79 -11.63 18.12
CA THR A 267 -17.39 -12.12 19.45
C THR A 267 -16.51 -11.10 20.15
N TRP A 268 -15.51 -10.57 19.46
CA TRP A 268 -14.65 -9.52 20.02
C TRP A 268 -15.45 -8.29 20.43
N ILE A 269 -16.31 -7.75 19.56
CA ILE A 269 -17.15 -6.57 19.84
C ILE A 269 -18.03 -6.81 21.07
N ARG A 270 -18.67 -7.97 21.15
CA ARG A 270 -19.56 -8.35 22.25
C ARG A 270 -18.81 -8.42 23.58
N PHE A 271 -17.73 -9.20 23.66
CA PHE A 271 -17.01 -9.42 24.92
C PHE A 271 -16.18 -8.22 25.36
N ALA A 272 -15.66 -7.43 24.41
CA ALA A 272 -14.97 -6.17 24.70
C ALA A 272 -15.92 -5.00 24.96
N LYS A 273 -17.23 -5.21 24.81
CA LYS A 273 -18.29 -4.20 25.03
C LYS A 273 -18.04 -2.92 24.22
N LEU A 274 -17.67 -3.07 22.95
CA LEU A 274 -17.35 -1.93 22.09
C LEU A 274 -18.64 -1.34 21.49
N ILE A 275 -18.84 -0.04 21.70
CA ILE A 275 -20.04 0.69 21.22
C ILE A 275 -19.68 1.70 20.13
N HIS A 276 -18.57 2.43 20.29
CA HIS A 276 -18.09 3.45 19.34
C HIS A 276 -16.57 3.48 19.31
N GLY A 277 -15.96 3.88 18.19
CA GLY A 277 -14.54 4.20 18.08
C GLY A 277 -13.72 3.05 17.49
N PRO A 278 -12.42 2.94 17.84
CA PRO A 278 -11.53 1.95 17.24
C PRO A 278 -12.02 0.53 17.49
N LEU A 279 -12.04 -0.27 16.42
CA LEU A 279 -12.39 -1.69 16.48
C LEU A 279 -11.35 -2.48 17.30
N PHE A 280 -10.06 -2.22 17.08
CA PHE A 280 -8.99 -2.91 17.80
C PHE A 280 -8.29 -1.97 18.79
N ARG A 281 -8.44 -2.29 20.08
CA ARG A 281 -7.89 -1.51 21.19
C ARG A 281 -6.83 -2.25 21.97
N ARG A 282 -6.07 -1.50 22.78
CA ARG A 282 -5.12 -2.09 23.72
C ARG A 282 -5.84 -2.89 24.79
N VAL A 283 -5.40 -4.13 25.02
CA VAL A 283 -5.84 -4.96 26.14
C VAL A 283 -4.74 -4.99 27.21
N THR A 284 -5.12 -4.74 28.45
CA THR A 284 -4.25 -4.67 29.65
C THR A 284 -4.74 -5.64 30.73
N GLY A 285 -4.13 -5.63 31.92
CA GLY A 285 -4.53 -6.50 33.04
C GLY A 285 -4.53 -7.98 32.66
N GLU A 286 -3.40 -8.46 32.14
CA GLU A 286 -3.23 -9.87 31.72
C GLU A 286 -4.24 -10.37 30.67
N GLY A 287 -4.86 -9.45 29.92
CA GLY A 287 -5.84 -9.84 28.90
C GLY A 287 -7.30 -9.70 29.34
N LYS A 288 -7.56 -9.01 30.46
CA LYS A 288 -8.91 -8.88 31.06
C LYS A 288 -9.55 -7.51 30.88
N ALA A 289 -8.79 -6.45 30.58
CA ALA A 289 -9.30 -5.09 30.48
C ALA A 289 -9.00 -4.44 29.13
N VAL A 290 -9.97 -3.73 28.55
CA VAL A 290 -9.85 -3.04 27.25
C VAL A 290 -9.72 -1.54 27.49
N GLY A 291 -8.64 -0.94 27.00
CA GLY A 291 -8.43 0.51 27.05
C GLY A 291 -9.18 1.25 25.92
N PRO A 292 -9.26 2.59 26.00
CA PRO A 292 -9.92 3.40 24.97
C PRO A 292 -9.10 3.52 23.68
N ASP A 293 -7.77 3.40 23.78
CA ASP A 293 -6.85 3.75 22.70
C ASP A 293 -6.79 2.71 21.58
N ARG A 294 -6.68 3.23 20.35
CA ARG A 294 -6.38 2.44 19.15
C ARG A 294 -5.08 1.66 19.30
N LEU A 295 -5.07 0.42 18.81
CA LEU A 295 -3.89 -0.42 18.83
C LEU A 295 -2.81 0.07 17.85
N ASN A 296 -1.53 -0.09 18.24
CA ASN A 296 -0.40 0.22 17.36
C ASN A 296 -0.21 -0.86 16.27
N ASP A 297 0.10 -0.46 15.03
CA ASP A 297 0.29 -1.37 13.89
C ASP A 297 1.44 -2.39 14.09
N ARG A 298 2.42 -2.08 14.94
CA ARG A 298 3.50 -2.98 15.33
C ARG A 298 3.00 -4.19 16.10
N GLU A 299 1.90 -4.06 16.85
CA GLU A 299 1.30 -5.17 17.60
C GLU A 299 0.80 -6.26 16.66
N VAL A 300 0.29 -5.91 15.48
CA VAL A 300 -0.12 -6.90 14.47
C VAL A 300 1.07 -7.76 14.01
N ALA A 301 2.23 -7.15 13.78
CA ALA A 301 3.42 -7.91 13.38
C ALA A 301 3.93 -8.82 14.50
N ARG A 302 3.90 -8.33 15.76
CA ARG A 302 4.26 -9.12 16.93
C ARG A 302 3.31 -10.29 17.11
N LEU A 303 2.00 -10.07 16.94
CA LEU A 303 0.98 -11.10 16.98
C LEU A 303 1.24 -12.18 15.92
N VAL A 304 1.34 -11.80 14.63
CA VAL A 304 1.59 -12.76 13.54
C VAL A 304 2.84 -13.58 13.80
N LYS A 305 3.93 -12.93 14.25
CA LYS A 305 5.16 -13.64 14.60
C LYS A 305 4.95 -14.63 15.75
N ARG A 306 4.38 -14.20 16.88
CA ARG A 306 4.16 -15.07 18.05
C ARG A 306 3.27 -16.26 17.71
N ALA A 307 2.15 -16.04 17.03
CA ALA A 307 1.21 -17.09 16.67
C ALA A 307 1.82 -18.08 15.66
N ALA A 308 2.54 -17.59 14.64
CA ALA A 308 3.21 -18.49 13.67
C ALA A 308 4.28 -19.38 14.35
N MET A 309 5.03 -18.81 15.29
CA MET A 309 6.03 -19.55 16.06
C MET A 309 5.38 -20.60 16.98
N ALA A 310 4.31 -20.23 17.70
CA ALA A 310 3.57 -21.13 18.57
C ALA A 310 2.89 -22.27 17.79
N ALA A 311 2.41 -21.99 16.57
CA ALA A 311 1.74 -22.97 15.71
C ALA A 311 2.71 -23.89 14.98
N GLY A 312 4.03 -23.70 15.14
CA GLY A 312 5.04 -24.50 14.43
C GLY A 312 5.02 -24.30 12.91
N VAL A 313 4.41 -23.21 12.42
CA VAL A 313 4.32 -22.92 10.98
C VAL A 313 5.74 -22.90 10.40
N ARG A 314 5.97 -23.73 9.37
CA ARG A 314 7.30 -23.96 8.78
C ARG A 314 8.33 -24.46 9.79
N GLY A 315 7.96 -25.51 10.55
CA GLY A 315 8.83 -26.21 11.50
C GLY A 315 10.07 -26.85 10.88
N ASP A 316 10.13 -26.94 9.54
CA ASP A 316 11.31 -27.30 8.75
C ASP A 316 12.45 -26.27 8.85
N LEU A 317 12.17 -25.05 9.29
CA LEU A 317 13.13 -23.95 9.38
C LEU A 317 13.57 -23.68 10.83
N SER A 318 14.80 -23.19 10.99
CA SER A 318 15.26 -22.74 12.31
C SER A 318 14.43 -21.57 12.84
N GLU A 319 14.35 -21.42 14.17
CA GLU A 319 13.60 -20.34 14.82
C GLU A 319 14.02 -18.93 14.38
N ILE A 320 15.31 -18.74 14.09
CA ILE A 320 15.88 -17.49 13.58
C ILE A 320 15.37 -17.21 12.16
N GLU A 321 15.30 -18.22 11.29
CA GLU A 321 14.81 -18.08 9.92
C GLU A 321 13.30 -17.82 9.88
N ARG A 322 12.51 -18.51 10.70
CA ARG A 322 11.06 -18.26 10.83
C ARG A 322 10.78 -16.82 11.25
N THR A 323 11.52 -16.34 12.25
CA THR A 323 11.45 -14.94 12.72
C THR A 323 11.67 -13.92 11.60
N LEU A 324 12.61 -14.20 10.69
CA LEU A 324 12.94 -13.31 9.58
C LEU A 324 11.91 -13.41 8.44
N LYS A 325 11.21 -14.54 8.28
CA LYS A 325 10.29 -14.78 7.17
C LYS A 325 8.84 -14.36 7.43
N PHE A 326 8.36 -14.37 8.68
CA PHE A 326 7.01 -13.93 9.01
C PHE A 326 6.94 -12.46 9.43
N SER A 327 5.96 -11.73 8.89
CA SER A 327 5.65 -10.35 9.31
C SER A 327 4.17 -10.08 9.11
N GLY A 328 3.63 -8.94 9.54
CA GLY A 328 2.23 -8.65 9.24
C GLY A 328 1.91 -8.36 7.76
N HIS A 329 2.86 -8.50 6.84
CA HIS A 329 2.56 -8.61 5.40
C HIS A 329 2.22 -10.05 4.98
N SER A 330 2.49 -11.04 5.83
CA SER A 330 2.28 -12.46 5.52
C SER A 330 0.80 -12.83 5.43
N LEU A 331 -0.10 -12.18 6.19
CA LEU A 331 -1.56 -12.37 6.08
C LEU A 331 -2.07 -11.99 4.68
N ARG A 332 -1.71 -10.77 4.25
CA ARG A 332 -2.06 -10.24 2.93
C ARG A 332 -1.46 -11.05 1.77
N ALA A 333 -0.22 -11.51 1.93
CA ALA A 333 0.43 -12.38 0.95
C ALA A 333 -0.26 -13.76 0.88
N GLY A 334 -0.77 -14.25 2.01
CA GLY A 334 -1.54 -15.48 2.14
C GLY A 334 -2.75 -15.53 1.24
N LEU A 335 -3.71 -14.63 1.46
CA LEU A 335 -4.95 -14.57 0.66
C LEU A 335 -4.68 -14.40 -0.83
N ALA A 336 -3.73 -13.52 -1.18
CA ALA A 336 -3.33 -13.28 -2.57
C ALA A 336 -2.78 -14.53 -3.27
N SER A 337 -2.23 -15.48 -2.51
CA SER A 337 -1.63 -16.72 -3.01
C SER A 337 -2.58 -17.92 -2.95
N SER A 338 -3.56 -17.93 -2.02
CA SER A 338 -4.48 -19.05 -1.81
C SER A 338 -5.79 -18.94 -2.59
N ALA A 339 -6.20 -17.74 -3.01
CA ALA A 339 -7.46 -17.55 -3.72
C ALA A 339 -7.38 -18.12 -5.16
N GLU A 340 -8.15 -19.16 -5.46
CA GLU A 340 -8.39 -19.65 -6.84
C GLU A 340 -9.45 -18.79 -7.54
N VAL A 341 -9.22 -17.48 -7.56
CA VAL A 341 -10.13 -16.48 -8.13
C VAL A 341 -9.40 -15.69 -9.21
N ASP A 342 -10.13 -15.21 -10.22
CA ASP A 342 -9.59 -14.38 -11.30
C ASP A 342 -8.76 -13.19 -10.74
N GLU A 343 -7.65 -12.90 -11.43
CA GLU A 343 -6.71 -11.82 -11.12
C GLU A 343 -7.42 -10.48 -10.84
N ARG A 344 -8.49 -10.17 -11.56
CA ARG A 344 -9.25 -8.92 -11.41
C ARG A 344 -9.90 -8.78 -10.04
N TYR A 345 -10.50 -9.85 -9.51
CA TYR A 345 -11.13 -9.83 -8.18
C TYR A 345 -10.07 -9.75 -7.07
N VAL A 346 -8.97 -10.49 -7.20
CA VAL A 346 -7.85 -10.40 -6.26
C VAL A 346 -7.24 -9.00 -6.27
N GLN A 347 -7.10 -8.37 -7.44
CA GLN A 347 -6.62 -6.99 -7.57
C GLN A 347 -7.56 -5.99 -6.87
N LYS A 348 -8.88 -6.11 -7.07
CA LYS A 348 -9.90 -5.26 -6.42
C LYS A 348 -9.87 -5.42 -4.90
N GLN A 349 -9.98 -6.66 -4.40
CA GLN A 349 -9.95 -7.02 -2.97
C GLN A 349 -8.70 -6.45 -2.29
N LEU A 350 -7.54 -6.63 -2.91
CA LEU A 350 -6.27 -6.15 -2.37
C LEU A 350 -6.05 -4.67 -2.63
N GLY A 351 -6.80 -4.01 -3.53
CA GLY A 351 -6.55 -2.64 -4.01
C GLY A 351 -5.13 -2.45 -4.53
N HIS A 352 -4.66 -3.36 -5.38
CA HIS A 352 -3.40 -3.18 -6.10
C HIS A 352 -3.63 -2.21 -7.27
N ALA A 353 -2.78 -1.17 -7.37
CA ALA A 353 -2.84 -0.18 -8.44
C ALA A 353 -2.50 -0.72 -9.85
N SER A 354 -1.99 -1.96 -9.95
CA SER A 354 -1.69 -2.61 -11.23
C SER A 354 -1.78 -4.13 -11.12
N ALA A 355 -2.13 -4.78 -12.22
CA ALA A 355 -2.16 -6.24 -12.36
C ALA A 355 -0.79 -6.85 -12.06
N GLU A 356 0.31 -6.20 -12.47
CA GLU A 356 1.68 -6.68 -12.21
C GLU A 356 1.96 -6.91 -10.71
N MET A 357 1.38 -6.09 -9.82
CA MET A 357 1.51 -6.30 -8.37
C MET A 357 0.78 -7.55 -7.88
N THR A 358 -0.31 -7.94 -8.53
CA THR A 358 -1.06 -9.18 -8.24
C THR A 358 -0.34 -10.41 -8.80
N ARG A 359 0.18 -10.35 -10.03
CA ARG A 359 0.93 -11.46 -10.67
C ARG A 359 2.14 -11.92 -9.87
N ARG A 360 2.74 -11.04 -9.08
CA ARG A 360 3.88 -11.41 -8.20
C ARG A 360 3.51 -12.52 -7.21
N TYR A 361 2.26 -12.57 -6.74
CA TYR A 361 1.77 -13.62 -5.83
C TYR A 361 1.39 -14.89 -6.60
N GLN A 362 0.70 -14.76 -7.75
CA GLN A 362 0.28 -15.89 -8.58
C GLN A 362 1.46 -16.69 -9.15
N ARG A 363 2.55 -16.02 -9.58
CA ARG A 363 3.77 -16.69 -10.10
C ARG A 363 4.41 -17.67 -9.10
N ARG A 364 4.14 -17.55 -7.80
CA ARG A 364 4.62 -18.49 -6.79
C ARG A 364 3.73 -19.72 -6.69
N ARG A 365 2.41 -19.53 -6.76
CA ARG A 365 1.40 -20.61 -6.78
C ARG A 365 1.54 -21.47 -8.04
N ASP A 366 1.67 -20.82 -9.19
CA ASP A 366 1.56 -21.49 -10.50
C ASP A 366 2.92 -22.00 -11.04
N ARG A 367 4.01 -21.85 -10.26
CA ARG A 367 5.40 -22.08 -10.65
C ARG A 367 5.65 -23.45 -11.32
N PHE A 368 4.83 -24.45 -11.00
CA PHE A 368 4.86 -25.78 -11.62
C PHE A 368 3.49 -26.28 -12.13
N ARG A 369 2.39 -25.51 -11.93
CA ARG A 369 1.05 -25.85 -12.44
C ARG A 369 0.90 -25.44 -13.91
N VAL A 370 1.41 -24.27 -14.28
CA VAL A 370 1.42 -23.75 -15.66
C VAL A 370 2.87 -23.65 -16.10
N ASN A 371 3.45 -24.80 -16.45
CA ASN A 371 4.85 -24.91 -16.84
C ASN A 371 4.94 -25.22 -18.33
N LEU A 372 5.66 -24.38 -19.08
CA LEU A 372 5.99 -24.58 -20.49
C LEU A 372 6.71 -25.91 -20.73
N THR A 373 7.55 -26.38 -19.80
CA THR A 373 8.22 -27.68 -19.88
C THR A 373 7.20 -28.82 -19.88
N LYS A 374 6.23 -28.78 -18.96
CA LYS A 374 5.16 -29.77 -18.87
C LYS A 374 4.17 -29.66 -20.05
N ALA A 375 3.88 -28.45 -20.51
CA ALA A 375 3.07 -28.20 -21.70
C ALA A 375 3.78 -28.61 -23.00
N ALA A 376 5.11 -28.59 -23.01
CA ALA A 376 5.96 -29.10 -24.09
C ALA A 376 6.22 -30.61 -23.98
N GLY A 377 5.69 -31.29 -22.96
CA GLY A 377 5.83 -32.74 -22.78
C GLY A 377 7.20 -33.21 -22.30
N LEU A 378 8.00 -32.34 -21.68
CA LEU A 378 9.33 -32.62 -21.12
C LEU A 378 9.30 -32.89 -19.61
#